data_AF-T2IP90-F1
#
_entry.id   AF-T2IP90-F1
#
_cell.length_a   1.000
_cell.length_b   1.000
_cell.length_c   1.000
_cell.angle_alpha   90.00
_cell.angle_beta   90.00
_cell.angle_gamma   90.00
#
_symmetry.space_group_name_H-M   'P 1'
#
loop_
_entity.id
_entity.type
_entity.pdbx_description
1 polymer ?
#
loop_
_entity_poly.entity_id
_entity_poly.type
_entity_poly.pdbx_seq_one_letter_code
_entity_poly.pdbx_strand_id
1 'polypeptide(L)' 'MVWGYDKYKSDCPSWNEIATAQQQAQAANRRVWAENPIPPWEWRRSN' A
#
# COMPACT_ATOMS: atom_id res chain seq x y z
N MET A 1 4.63 4.35 4.35
CA MET A 1 3.45 3.73 5.00
C MET A 1 2.86 2.74 4.01
N VAL A 2 2.76 1.46 4.39
CA VAL A 2 2.22 0.41 3.50
C VAL A 2 0.70 0.54 3.46
N TRP A 3 0.07 0.36 2.31
CA TRP A 3 -1.39 0.25 2.17
C TRP A 3 -1.87 -1.15 2.61
N GLY A 4 -1.44 -1.58 3.79
CA GLY A 4 -1.88 -2.77 4.49
C GLY A 4 -2.41 -2.37 5.86
N TYR A 5 -3.34 -3.14 6.42
CA TYR A 5 -3.86 -2.84 7.75
C TYR A 5 -2.81 -3.16 8.81
N ASP A 6 -2.51 -2.18 9.68
CA ASP A 6 -1.51 -2.32 10.74
C ASP A 6 -1.79 -3.50 11.68
N LYS A 7 -3.07 -3.84 11.91
CA LYS A 7 -3.46 -5.00 12.74
C LYS A 7 -2.94 -6.35 12.24
N TYR A 8 -2.55 -6.44 10.96
CA TYR A 8 -1.97 -7.65 10.38
C TYR A 8 -0.44 -7.61 10.33
N LYS A 9 0.19 -6.49 10.70
CA LYS A 9 1.64 -6.32 10.62
C LYS A 9 2.40 -7.32 11.48
N SER A 10 1.91 -7.61 12.68
CA SER A 10 2.55 -8.53 13.62
C SER A 10 2.40 -10.01 13.24
N ASP A 11 1.40 -10.35 12.42
CA ASP A 11 1.07 -11.72 12.01
C ASP A 11 1.43 -11.97 10.53
N CYS A 12 2.12 -11.03 9.89
CA CYS A 12 2.55 -11.13 8.51
C CYS A 12 4.06 -11.37 8.46
N PRO A 13 4.51 -12.62 8.26
CA PRO A 13 5.94 -12.94 8.21
C PRO A 13 6.66 -12.26 7.04
N SER A 14 5.93 -11.87 5.99
CA SER A 14 6.44 -11.22 4.78
C SER A 14 6.20 -9.69 4.74
N TRP A 15 5.96 -9.07 5.90
CA TRP A 15 5.61 -7.64 5.95
C TRP A 15 6.68 -6.73 5.33
N ASN A 16 7.96 -7.07 5.53
CA ASN A 16 9.08 -6.28 5.01
C ASN A 16 9.16 -6.33 3.48
N GLU A 17 8.88 -7.49 2.88
CA GLU A 17 8.83 -7.70 1.45
C GLU A 17 7.68 -6.93 0.82
N ILE A 18 6.50 -6.93 1.46
CA ILE A 18 5.35 -6.13 1.03
C ILE A 18 5.68 -4.65 1.08
N ALA A 19 6.31 -4.19 2.17
CA ALA A 19 6.73 -2.80 2.32
C ALA A 19 7.70 -2.37 1.22
N THR A 20 8.69 -3.22 0.93
CA THR A 20 9.67 -3.01 -0.13
C THR A 20 9.01 -2.96 -1.51
N ALA A 21 8.13 -3.91 -1.81
CA ALA A 21 7.41 -3.96 -3.09
C ALA A 21 6.56 -2.72 -3.32
N GLN A 22 5.88 -2.22 -2.29
CA GLN A 22 5.12 -0.99 -2.39
C GLN A 22 6.02 0.23 -2.63
N GLN A 23 7.13 0.35 -1.90
CA GLN A 23 8.08 1.45 -2.11
C GLN A 23 8.61 1.47 -3.54
N GLN A 24 8.95 0.30 -4.10
CA GLN A 24 9.39 0.18 -5.50
C GLN A 24 8.28 0.58 -6.48
N ALA A 25 7.04 0.17 -6.24
CA ALA A 25 5.90 0.54 -7.08
C ALA A 25 5.58 2.05 -7.04
N GLN A 26 5.72 2.67 -5.86
CA GLN A 26 5.61 4.11 -5.67
C GLN A 26 6.70 4.86 -6.43
N ALA A 27 7.97 4.48 -6.21
CA ALA A 27 9.11 5.11 -6.87
C ALA A 27 9.06 5.00 -8.41
N ALA A 28 8.50 3.90 -8.92
CA ALA A 28 8.33 3.67 -10.35
C ALA A 28 7.04 4.26 -10.94
N ASN A 29 6.23 5.00 -10.16
CA ASN A 29 4.91 5.49 -10.58
C ASN A 29 4.07 4.39 -11.25
N ARG A 30 4.03 3.19 -10.67
CA ARG A 30 3.38 2.02 -11.28
C ARG A 30 1.89 1.98 -10.94
N ARG A 31 1.03 1.88 -11.97
CA ARG A 31 -0.43 1.68 -11.84
C ARG A 31 -1.07 2.79 -10.99
N VAL A 32 -1.69 2.43 -9.86
CA VAL A 32 -2.39 3.35 -8.96
C VAL A 32 -1.49 4.48 -8.44
N TRP A 33 -0.17 4.26 -8.44
CA TRP A 33 0.82 5.25 -8.03
C TRP A 33 1.15 6.29 -9.12
N ALA A 34 0.69 6.10 -10.36
CA ALA A 34 0.95 7.02 -11.47
C ALA A 34 0.03 8.25 -11.49
N GLU A 35 -1.05 8.22 -10.71
CA GLU A 35 -2.12 9.21 -10.76
C GLU A 35 -2.23 9.97 -9.43
N ASN A 36 -3.44 10.06 -8.87
CA ASN A 36 -3.69 10.57 -7.53
C ASN A 36 -3.92 9.37 -6.57
N PRO A 37 -2.85 8.74 -6.06
CA PRO A 37 -2.96 7.54 -5.24
C PRO A 37 -3.68 7.84 -3.94
N ILE A 38 -4.86 7.24 -3.77
CA ILE A 38 -5.60 7.25 -2.51
C ILE A 38 -5.62 5.85 -1.90
N PRO A 39 -5.44 5.71 -0.57
CA PRO A 39 -5.51 4.43 0.08
C PRO A 39 -6.86 3.73 -0.16
N PRO A 40 -6.90 2.39 -0.30
CA PRO A 40 -8.13 1.67 -0.65
C PRO A 40 -9.28 1.90 0.35
N TRP A 41 -8.98 2.05 1.64
CA TRP A 41 -9.98 2.32 2.67
C TRP A 41 -10.52 3.76 2.63
N GLU A 42 -9.76 4.71 2.10
CA GLU A 42 -10.25 6.06 1.84
C GLU A 42 -11.15 6.07 0.62
N TRP A 43 -10.75 5.42 -0.48
CA TRP A 43 -11.58 5.28 -1.67
C TRP A 43 -12.95 4.65 -1.37
N ARG A 44 -12.96 3.58 -0.55
CA ARG A 44 -14.20 2.89 -0.10
C ARG A 44 -15.10 3.71 0.82
N ARG A 45 -14.57 4.75 1.48
CA ARG A 45 -15.40 5.63 2.32
C ARG A 45 -16.07 6.73 1.49
N SER A 46 -15.48 7.07 0.35
CA SER A 46 -15.93 8.14 -0.52
C SER A 46 -16.84 7.66 -1.67
N ASN A 47 -17.03 6.34 -1.83
CA ASN A 47 -17.90 5.70 -2.83
C ASN A 47 -18.73 4.60 -2.16
#